data_AF-A0A2W7C552-F1
#
_entry.id   AF-A0A2W7C552-F1
#
_cell.length_a   1.000
_cell.length_b   1.000
_cell.length_c   1.000
_cell.angle_alpha   90.00
_cell.angle_beta   90.00
_cell.angle_gamma   90.00
#
_symmetry.space_group_name_H-M   'P 1'
#
loop_
_entity.id
_entity.type
_entity.pdbx_description
1 polymer ?
#
loop_
_entity_poly.entity_id
_entity_poly.type
_entity_poly.pdbx_seq_one_letter_code
_entity_poly.pdbx_strand_id
1 'polypeptide(L)'
;MHIVEDPEAQFALDDAVEKWAGTPTAWEAVTWVLMRDQDLGTALTEDGKIRVFTYEGAKSIKQPTITVVYEVVGKHEIVIRNARFTEPSYAQAGRA
;
A
#
# COMPACT_ATOMS: atom_id res chain seq x y z
N MET A 1 -10.08 -3.33 13.50
CA MET A 1 -9.26 -2.34 12.80
C MET A 1 -10.14 -1.69 11.74
N HIS A 2 -10.05 -0.38 11.58
CA HIS A 2 -10.77 0.38 10.56
C HIS A 2 -9.76 1.11 9.69
N ILE A 3 -9.96 1.09 8.38
CA ILE A 3 -9.14 1.86 7.44
C ILE A 3 -9.99 3.00 6.90
N VAL A 4 -9.42 4.20 6.96
CA VAL A 4 -9.94 5.41 6.30
C VAL A 4 -8.98 5.74 5.17
N GLU A 5 -9.51 6.00 3.98
CA GLU A 5 -8.71 6.41 2.82
C GLU A 5 -8.91 7.90 2.60
N ASP A 6 -7.83 8.68 2.62
CA ASP A 6 -7.92 10.08 2.23
C ASP A 6 -8.25 10.18 0.72
N PRO A 7 -8.93 11.25 0.27
CA PRO A 7 -9.33 11.40 -1.13
C PRO A 7 -8.16 11.26 -2.11
N GLU A 8 -6.96 11.73 -1.75
CA GLU A 8 -5.77 11.61 -2.58
C GLU A 8 -5.37 10.16 -2.85
N ALA A 9 -5.47 9.29 -1.83
CA ALA A 9 -5.22 7.86 -1.99
C ALA A 9 -6.29 7.18 -2.86
N GLN A 10 -7.55 7.62 -2.75
CA GLN A 10 -8.64 7.13 -3.61
C GLN A 10 -8.45 7.53 -5.07
N PHE A 11 -8.11 8.80 -5.35
CA PHE A 11 -7.82 9.25 -6.71
C PHE A 11 -6.65 8.47 -7.34
N ALA A 12 -5.58 8.24 -6.58
CA ALA A 12 -4.45 7.44 -7.06
C ALA A 12 -4.85 5.98 -7.35
N LEU A 13 -5.76 5.42 -6.55
CA LEU A 13 -6.30 4.07 -6.76
C LEU A 13 -7.15 4.02 -8.04
N ASP A 14 -8.06 4.97 -8.24
CA ASP A 14 -8.93 5.05 -9.42
C ASP A 14 -8.09 5.11 -10.71
N ASP A 15 -7.09 6.00 -10.76
CA ASP A 15 -6.15 6.10 -11.88
C ASP A 15 -5.37 4.78 -12.11
N ALA A 16 -5.01 4.08 -11.04
CA ALA A 16 -4.27 2.83 -11.13
C ALA A 16 -5.14 1.65 -11.58
N VAL A 17 -6.44 1.65 -11.30
CA VAL A 17 -7.38 0.62 -11.76
C VAL A 17 -7.56 0.68 -13.27
N GLU A 18 -7.56 1.88 -13.86
CA GLU A 18 -7.61 2.03 -15.32
C GLU A 18 -6.35 1.49 -16.01
N LYS A 19 -5.20 1.55 -15.34
CA LYS A 19 -3.91 1.17 -15.90
C LYS A 19 -3.52 -0.30 -15.68
N TRP A 20 -3.82 -0.86 -14.51
CA TRP A 20 -3.42 -2.21 -14.13
C TRP A 20 -4.62 -3.03 -13.63
N ALA A 21 -4.92 -4.11 -14.34
CA ALA A 21 -6.03 -5.01 -13.99
C ALA A 21 -5.88 -5.67 -12.60
N GLY A 22 -4.64 -5.83 -12.11
CA GLY A 22 -4.36 -6.40 -10.78
C GLY A 22 -4.47 -5.42 -9.62
N THR A 23 -4.78 -4.14 -9.87
CA THR A 23 -4.84 -3.11 -8.83
C THR A 23 -5.81 -3.43 -7.69
N PRO A 24 -7.08 -3.85 -7.93
CA PRO A 24 -8.02 -4.12 -6.84
C PRO A 24 -7.53 -5.21 -5.87
N THR A 25 -6.99 -6.30 -6.39
CA THR A 25 -6.45 -7.40 -5.58
C THR A 25 -5.21 -6.98 -4.80
N ALA A 26 -4.34 -6.18 -5.41
CA ALA A 26 -3.17 -5.64 -4.73
C ALA A 26 -3.55 -4.68 -3.59
N TRP A 27 -4.54 -3.82 -3.83
CA TRP A 27 -5.05 -2.89 -2.84
C TRP A 27 -5.71 -3.62 -1.67
N GLU A 28 -6.53 -4.64 -1.94
CA GLU A 28 -7.11 -5.50 -0.91
C GLU A 28 -6.03 -6.20 -0.08
N ALA A 29 -4.96 -6.70 -0.71
CA ALA A 29 -3.85 -7.30 0.01
C ALA A 29 -3.14 -6.28 0.92
N VAL A 30 -2.91 -5.05 0.46
CA VAL A 30 -2.33 -3.97 1.27
C VAL A 30 -3.22 -3.68 2.49
N THR A 31 -4.52 -3.47 2.28
CA THR A 31 -5.46 -3.15 3.36
C THR A 31 -5.53 -4.27 4.40
N TRP A 32 -5.59 -5.53 3.98
CA TRP A 32 -5.59 -6.67 4.90
C TRP A 32 -4.32 -6.77 5.74
N VAL A 33 -3.17 -6.54 5.12
CA VAL A 33 -1.88 -6.58 5.80
C VAL A 33 -1.80 -5.47 6.84
N LEU A 34 -2.19 -4.24 6.49
CA LEU A 34 -2.24 -3.11 7.44
C LEU A 34 -3.25 -3.35 8.57
N MET A 35 -4.40 -3.97 8.27
CA MET A 35 -5.39 -4.32 9.30
C MET A 35 -4.86 -5.34 10.31
N ARG A 36 -3.96 -6.23 9.88
CA ARG A 36 -3.35 -7.25 10.72
C ARG A 36 -2.17 -6.71 11.53
N ASP A 37 -1.36 -5.85 10.93
CA ASP A 37 -0.16 -5.28 11.54
C ASP A 37 -0.02 -3.79 11.16
N GLN A 38 -0.36 -2.92 12.11
CA GLN A 38 -0.31 -1.47 11.95
C GLN A 38 1.11 -0.90 12.10
N ASP A 39 2.06 -1.68 12.61
CA ASP A 39 3.45 -1.26 12.79
C ASP A 39 4.31 -1.67 11.59
N LEU A 40 3.70 -2.14 10.51
CA LEU A 40 4.43 -2.61 9.33
C LEU A 40 5.12 -1.48 8.57
N GLY A 41 6.28 -1.76 7.98
CA GLY A 41 7.04 -0.79 7.20
C GLY A 41 7.86 0.18 8.05
N THR A 42 8.18 1.34 7.48
CA THR A 42 9.15 2.28 8.05
C THR A 42 8.45 3.51 8.59
N ALA A 43 8.73 3.87 9.84
CA ALA A 43 8.27 5.13 10.42
C ALA A 43 8.94 6.32 9.72
N LEU A 44 8.14 7.30 9.29
CA LEU A 44 8.60 8.56 8.72
C LEU A 44 8.77 9.66 9.78
N THR A 45 8.05 9.55 10.89
CA THR A 45 8.08 10.50 12.01
C THR A 45 8.71 9.87 13.25
N GLU A 46 9.31 10.69 14.12
CA GLU A 46 9.93 10.22 15.37
C GLU A 46 8.92 9.58 16.34
N ASP A 47 7.66 9.99 16.29
CA ASP A 47 6.56 9.41 17.07
C ASP A 47 5.99 8.12 16.45
N GLY A 48 6.48 7.73 15.26
CA GLY A 48 6.15 6.45 14.61
C GLY A 48 4.75 6.34 14.04
N LYS A 49 3.94 7.40 14.12
CA LYS A 49 2.53 7.39 13.69
C LYS A 49 2.38 7.38 12.18
N ILE A 50 3.19 8.17 11.47
CA ILE A 50 3.19 8.16 10.01
C ILE A 50 4.22 7.15 9.55
N ARG A 51 3.77 6.22 8.72
CA ARG A 51 4.55 5.08 8.25
C ARG A 51 4.42 4.96 6.75
N VAL A 52 5.46 4.40 6.13
CA VAL A 52 5.45 4.03 4.72
C VAL A 52 5.59 2.51 4.61
N PHE A 53 4.74 1.91 3.79
CA PHE A 53 4.77 0.49 3.48
C PHE A 53 4.71 0.28 1.97
N THR A 54 5.52 -0.65 1.47
CA THR A 54 5.55 -1.03 0.06
C THR A 54 5.13 -2.48 -0.09
N TYR A 55 4.08 -2.69 -0.87
CA TYR A 55 3.67 -3.99 -1.37
C TYR A 55 4.25 -4.20 -2.77
N GLU A 56 5.09 -5.22 -2.90
CA GLU A 56 5.70 -5.58 -4.19
C GLU A 56 4.69 -6.28 -5.10
N GLY A 57 4.44 -5.68 -6.26
CA GLY A 57 3.59 -6.25 -7.29
C GLY A 57 4.31 -7.29 -8.14
N ALA A 58 3.61 -7.78 -9.15
CA ALA A 58 4.14 -8.78 -10.07
C ALA A 58 3.69 -8.51 -11.50
N LYS A 59 4.67 -8.37 -12.41
CA LYS A 59 4.41 -8.11 -13.83
C LYS A 59 3.68 -9.26 -14.53
N SER A 60 3.97 -10.50 -14.13
CA SER A 60 3.37 -11.73 -14.70
C SER A 60 1.85 -11.77 -14.59
N ILE A 61 1.29 -11.11 -13.56
CA ILE A 61 -0.15 -11.03 -13.29
C ILE A 61 -0.68 -9.59 -13.40
N LYS A 62 0.09 -8.68 -14.04
CA LYS A 62 -0.26 -7.26 -14.22
C LYS A 62 -0.64 -6.55 -12.91
N GLN A 63 0.07 -6.88 -11.84
CA GLN A 63 -0.16 -6.31 -10.53
C GLN A 63 0.87 -5.21 -10.25
N PRO A 64 0.45 -3.98 -9.90
CA PRO A 64 1.37 -2.89 -9.64
C PRO A 64 2.10 -3.07 -8.31
N THR A 65 3.28 -2.45 -8.18
CA THR A 65 3.88 -2.20 -6.86
C THR A 65 3.16 -1.00 -6.25
N ILE A 66 2.74 -1.14 -4.99
CA ILE A 66 1.97 -0.12 -4.27
C ILE A 66 2.81 0.35 -3.09
N THR A 67 3.05 1.65 -3.01
CA THR A 67 3.63 2.28 -1.81
C THR A 67 2.58 3.15 -1.17
N VAL A 68 2.23 2.86 0.08
CA VAL A 68 1.27 3.62 0.85
C VAL A 68 1.96 4.37 1.97
N VAL A 69 1.58 5.63 2.14
CA VAL A 69 1.86 6.40 3.35
C VAL A 69 0.59 6.41 4.17
N TYR A 70 0.69 5.92 5.40
CA TYR A 70 -0.45 5.80 6.29
C TYR A 70 -0.12 6.31 7.69
N GLU A 71 -1.15 6.69 8.42
CA GLU A 71 -1.07 7.17 9.79
C GLU A 71 -1.85 6.23 10.71
N VAL A 72 -1.23 5.84 11.82
CA VAL A 72 -1.89 5.08 12.89
C VAL A 72 -2.56 6.06 13.85
N VAL A 73 -3.90 6.05 13.88
CA VAL A 73 -4.71 6.92 14.73
C VAL A 73 -5.29 6.10 15.88
N GLY A 74 -4.74 6.28 17.08
CA GLY A 74 -5.16 5.52 18.25
C GLY A 74 -4.78 4.04 18.17
N LYS A 75 -5.67 3.14 18.61
CA LYS A 75 -5.39 1.69 18.69
C LYS A 75 -6.03 0.84 17.59
N HIS A 76 -6.97 1.41 16.84
CA HIS A 76 -7.85 0.63 15.96
C HIS A 76 -8.15 1.29 14.62
N GLU A 77 -7.49 2.41 14.30
CA GLU A 77 -7.72 3.16 13.07
C GLU A 77 -6.42 3.43 12.33
N ILE A 78 -6.46 3.22 11.02
CA ILE A 78 -5.37 3.51 10.09
C ILE A 78 -5.93 4.45 9.03
N VAL A 79 -5.27 5.58 8.81
CA VAL A 79 -5.63 6.53 7.76
C VAL A 79 -4.59 6.45 6.65
N ILE A 80 -4.98 5.97 5.47
CA ILE A 80 -4.11 5.98 4.29
C ILE A 80 -4.11 7.40 3.73
N ARG A 81 -3.00 8.13 3.95
CA ARG A 81 -2.83 9.52 3.54
C ARG A 81 -2.51 9.64 2.05
N ASN A 82 -1.71 8.71 1.53
CA ASN A 82 -1.25 8.74 0.15
C ASN A 82 -0.98 7.32 -0.35
N ALA A 83 -1.17 7.11 -1.65
CA ALA A 83 -0.83 5.87 -2.34
C ALA A 83 -0.15 6.17 -3.67
N ARG A 84 0.92 5.44 -3.94
CA ARG A 84 1.65 5.52 -5.21
C ARG A 84 1.73 4.15 -5.85
N PHE A 85 1.37 4.10 -7.13
CA PHE A 85 1.40 2.90 -7.95
C PHE A 85 2.50 2.99 -8.99
N THR A 86 3.38 2.00 -9.05
CA THR A 86 4.48 1.95 -10.01
C THR A 86 4.52 0.61 -10.73
N GLU A 87 5.27 0.55 -11.83
CA GLU A 87 5.57 -0.74 -12.43
C GLU A 87 6.31 -1.63 -11.42
N PRO A 88 5.94 -2.91 -11.32
CA PRO A 88 6.68 -3.85 -10.50
C PRO A 88 8.09 -3.98 -11.05
N SER A 89 9.08 -3.77 -10.18
CA SER A 89 10.46 -3.99 -10.55
C SER A 89 10.68 -5.48 -10.86
N TYR A 90 11.61 -5.79 -11.78
CA TYR A 90 12.09 -7.15 -11.94
C TYR A 90 12.93 -7.49 -10.70
N ALA A 91 12.28 -7.77 -9.58
CA ALA A 91 12.91 -8.55 -8.53
C ALA A 91 13.04 -9.96 -9.12
N GLN A 92 14.14 -10.18 -9.84
CA GLN A 92 14.62 -11.51 -10.17
C GLN A 92 14.76 -12.21 -8.82
N ALA A 93 13.75 -12.98 -8.43
CA ALA A 93 13.84 -13.89 -7.31
C ALA A 93 15.12 -14.66 -7.52
N GLY A 94 16.09 -14.43 -6.62
CA GLY A 94 17.43 -14.99 -6.74
C GLY A 94 17.32 -16.46 -7.05
N ARG A 95 17.85 -16.87 -8.21
CA ARG A 95 18.14 -18.27 -8.45
C ARG A 95 19.11 -18.71 -7.36
N ALA A 96 18.72 -19.78 -6.68
CA ALA A 96 19.56 -20.63 -5.85
C ALA A 96 20.84 -21.06 -6.58
#